data_AF-A0A9E1JPL7-F1
#
_entry.id   AF-A0A9E1JPL7-F1
#
_cell.length_a   1.000
_cell.length_b   1.000
_cell.length_c   1.000
_cell.angle_alpha   90.00
_cell.angle_beta   90.00
_cell.angle_gamma   90.00
#
_symmetry.space_group_name_H-M   'P 1'
#
loop_
_entity.id
_entity.type
_entity.pdbx_description
1 polymer ?
#
loop_
_entity_poly.entity_id
_entity_poly.type
_entity_poly.pdbx_seq_one_letter_code
_entity_poly.pdbx_strand_id
1 'polypeptide(L)'
;SMLKVTVVVIISYFVACMFLDPIVAIYVLSPIFHPYVAAAGIDPVLLGTLVCIQVAIGSATPPFGCDIFTAQLLFRRPYFEVIAHTPPFILILLLVTALLVIFPDIALFLPNTAFIN
;
A
#
# COMPACT_ATOMS: atom_id res chain seq x y z
N SER A 1 -6.86 -19.38 -4.24
CA SER A 1 -7.38 -19.02 -2.90
C SER A 1 -7.24 -17.52 -2.75
N MET A 2 -8.34 -16.85 -2.38
CA MET A 2 -8.46 -15.40 -2.28
C MET A 2 -7.30 -14.76 -1.51
N LEU A 3 -6.97 -15.33 -0.34
CA LEU A 3 -5.87 -14.86 0.50
C LEU A 3 -4.51 -14.87 -0.20
N LYS A 4 -4.23 -15.89 -1.03
CA LYS A 4 -2.95 -15.96 -1.77
C LYS A 4 -2.82 -14.81 -2.76
N VAL A 5 -3.90 -14.46 -3.46
CA VAL A 5 -3.90 -13.36 -4.41
C VAL A 5 -3.69 -12.04 -3.68
N THR A 6 -4.43 -11.80 -2.59
CA THR A 6 -4.29 -10.60 -1.77
C THR A 6 -2.87 -10.42 -1.23
N VAL A 7 -2.27 -11.48 -0.69
CA VAL A 7 -0.89 -11.42 -0.17
C VAL A 7 0.12 -11.13 -1.28
N VAL A 8 -0.02 -11.75 -2.45
CA VAL A 8 0.86 -11.47 -3.61
C VAL A 8 0.75 -10.01 -4.02
N VAL A 9 -0.47 -9.47 -4.16
CA VAL A 9 -0.69 -8.05 -4.47
C VAL A 9 -0.02 -7.16 -3.43
N ILE A 10 -0.26 -7.40 -2.14
CA ILE A 10 0.27 -6.61 -1.04
C ILE A 10 1.81 -6.54 -1.08
N ILE A 11 2.46 -7.68 -1.29
CA ILE A 11 3.93 -7.77 -1.36
C ILE A 11 4.44 -7.11 -2.64
N SER A 12 3.80 -7.36 -3.78
CA SER A 12 4.22 -6.77 -5.06
C SER A 12 4.15 -5.26 -5.05
N TYR A 13 3.08 -4.66 -4.51
CA TYR A 13 2.96 -3.21 -4.41
C TYR A 13 3.94 -2.60 -3.43
N PHE A 14 4.16 -3.25 -2.28
CA PHE A 14 5.14 -2.80 -1.30
C PHE A 14 6.56 -2.79 -1.86
N VAL A 15 6.98 -3.92 -2.47
CA VAL A 15 8.31 -4.05 -3.07
C VAL A 15 8.45 -3.15 -4.30
N ALA A 16 7.38 -2.93 -5.07
CA ALA A 16 7.46 -1.97 -6.18
C ALA A 16 7.70 -0.55 -5.65
N CYS A 17 6.85 -0.06 -4.74
CA CYS A 17 6.92 1.34 -4.27
C CYS A 17 8.18 1.68 -3.47
N MET A 18 8.93 0.68 -3.05
CA MET A 18 10.30 0.83 -2.54
C MET A 18 11.28 1.42 -3.57
N PHE A 19 11.04 1.25 -4.88
CA PHE A 19 11.94 1.67 -5.97
C PHE A 19 11.33 2.73 -6.90
N LEU A 20 10.02 2.72 -7.08
CA LEU A 20 9.32 3.56 -8.05
C LEU A 20 8.21 4.36 -7.37
N ASP A 21 7.86 5.47 -7.99
CA ASP A 21 6.84 6.37 -7.47
C ASP A 21 5.46 5.66 -7.33
N PRO A 22 4.71 5.93 -6.25
CA PRO A 22 3.35 5.45 -6.03
C PRO A 22 2.44 5.40 -7.26
N ILE A 23 2.41 6.49 -8.02
CA ILE A 23 1.52 6.65 -9.16
C ILE A 23 1.95 5.71 -10.29
N VAL A 24 3.27 5.60 -10.51
CA VAL A 24 3.85 4.68 -11.49
C VAL A 24 3.54 3.23 -11.13
N ALA A 25 3.63 2.87 -9.83
CA ALA A 25 3.32 1.53 -9.36
C ALA A 25 1.88 1.12 -9.69
N ILE A 26 0.95 2.02 -9.37
CA ILE A 26 -0.48 1.79 -9.55
C ILE A 26 -0.82 1.65 -11.04
N TYR A 27 -0.29 2.53 -11.90
CA TYR A 27 -0.56 2.45 -13.33
C TYR A 27 -0.04 1.16 -13.97
N VAL A 28 1.12 0.67 -13.53
CA VAL A 28 1.73 -0.55 -14.10
C VAL A 28 1.11 -1.81 -13.54
N LEU A 29 0.98 -1.93 -12.22
CA LEU A 29 0.59 -3.16 -11.55
C LEU A 29 -0.93 -3.40 -11.54
N SER A 30 -1.74 -2.34 -11.52
CA SER A 30 -3.20 -2.47 -11.46
C SER A 30 -3.78 -3.29 -12.61
N PRO A 31 -3.49 -3.00 -13.90
CA PRO A 31 -3.99 -3.81 -15.01
C PRO A 31 -3.43 -5.24 -15.00
N ILE A 32 -2.23 -5.45 -14.45
CA ILE A 32 -1.62 -6.78 -14.33
C ILE A 32 -2.39 -7.63 -13.31
N PHE A 33 -2.76 -7.06 -12.16
CA PHE A 33 -3.44 -7.81 -11.10
C PHE A 33 -4.96 -7.87 -11.27
N HIS A 34 -5.57 -6.93 -11.98
CA HIS A 34 -7.02 -6.85 -12.20
C HIS A 34 -7.68 -8.18 -12.59
N PRO A 35 -7.23 -8.94 -13.62
CA PRO A 35 -7.88 -10.19 -13.99
C PRO A 35 -7.83 -11.26 -12.88
N TYR A 36 -6.76 -11.28 -12.09
CA TYR A 36 -6.59 -12.26 -11.01
C TYR A 36 -7.45 -11.92 -9.79
N VAL A 37 -7.59 -10.63 -9.48
CA VAL A 37 -8.44 -10.14 -8.40
C VAL A 37 -9.91 -10.37 -8.74
N ALA A 38 -10.32 -10.01 -9.96
CA ALA A 38 -11.69 -10.22 -10.43
C ALA A 38 -12.08 -11.70 -10.40
N ALA A 39 -11.17 -12.59 -10.86
CA ALA A 39 -11.38 -14.04 -10.78
C ALA A 39 -11.43 -14.59 -9.34
N ALA A 40 -10.79 -13.90 -8.39
CA ALA A 40 -10.81 -14.27 -6.97
C ALA A 40 -12.05 -13.74 -6.22
N GLY A 41 -12.89 -12.93 -6.84
CA GLY A 41 -14.09 -12.35 -6.22
C GLY A 41 -13.79 -11.32 -5.13
N ILE A 42 -12.61 -10.70 -5.15
CA ILE A 42 -12.21 -9.71 -4.15
C ILE A 42 -12.88 -8.37 -4.47
N ASP A 43 -13.46 -7.74 -3.45
CA ASP A 43 -14.04 -6.40 -3.59
C ASP A 43 -12.98 -5.38 -4.05
N PRO A 44 -13.23 -4.61 -5.12
CA PRO A 44 -12.26 -3.67 -5.68
C PRO A 44 -11.94 -2.50 -4.75
N VAL A 45 -12.86 -2.10 -3.87
CA VAL A 45 -12.62 -1.05 -2.87
C VAL A 45 -11.71 -1.56 -1.76
N LEU A 46 -11.91 -2.79 -1.28
CA LEU A 46 -11.00 -3.41 -0.33
C LEU A 46 -9.59 -3.55 -0.94
N LEU A 47 -9.50 -4.02 -2.19
CA LEU A 47 -8.23 -4.12 -2.89
C LEU A 47 -7.56 -2.74 -3.01
N GLY A 48 -8.30 -1.73 -3.48
CA GLY A 48 -7.78 -0.37 -3.64
C GLY A 48 -7.26 0.19 -2.32
N THR A 49 -7.97 -0.04 -1.22
CA THR A 49 -7.56 0.37 0.13
C THR A 49 -6.25 -0.28 0.54
N LEU A 50 -6.14 -1.60 0.36
CA LEU A 50 -4.90 -2.34 0.64
C LEU A 50 -3.74 -1.84 -0.23
N VAL A 51 -3.97 -1.63 -1.53
CA VAL A 51 -2.96 -1.08 -2.45
C VAL A 51 -2.50 0.29 -2.00
N CYS A 52 -3.42 1.22 -1.66
CA CYS A 52 -3.07 2.55 -1.18
C CYS A 52 -2.16 2.51 0.06
N ILE A 53 -2.47 1.64 1.02
CA ILE A 53 -1.63 1.50 2.22
C ILE A 53 -0.26 0.93 1.85
N GLN A 54 -0.20 -0.13 1.03
CA GLN A 54 1.08 -0.74 0.65
C GLN A 54 1.99 0.21 -0.13
N VAL A 55 1.39 1.05 -0.97
CA VAL A 55 2.09 2.09 -1.71
C VAL A 55 2.65 3.16 -0.75
N ALA A 56 1.87 3.59 0.25
CA ALA A 56 2.30 4.55 1.26
C ALA A 56 3.41 4.02 2.18
N ILE A 57 3.36 2.75 2.59
CA ILE A 57 4.46 2.14 3.36
C ILE A 57 5.68 1.98 2.46
N GLY A 58 5.49 1.51 1.23
CA GLY A 58 6.58 1.26 0.29
C GLY A 58 7.37 2.53 -0.05
N SER A 59 6.70 3.66 -0.26
CA SER A 59 7.34 4.96 -0.54
C SER A 59 8.15 5.51 0.64
N ALA A 60 7.80 5.11 1.86
CA ALA A 60 8.48 5.49 3.10
C ALA A 60 9.53 4.46 3.56
N THR A 61 9.65 3.29 2.93
CA THR A 61 10.57 2.23 3.37
C THR A 61 11.85 2.17 2.50
N PRO A 62 13.05 1.98 3.10
CA PRO A 62 14.30 1.77 2.35
C PRO A 62 14.16 0.58 1.38
N PRO A 63 14.67 0.64 0.14
CA PRO A 63 16.04 1.07 -0.21
C PRO A 63 16.13 2.38 -0.99
N PHE A 64 15.12 2.78 -1.75
CA PHE A 64 15.07 4.09 -2.43
C PHE A 64 14.02 4.97 -1.77
N GLY A 65 12.74 4.56 -1.82
CA GLY A 65 11.62 5.23 -1.16
C GLY A 65 11.49 6.71 -1.55
N CYS A 66 10.59 7.03 -2.50
CA CYS A 66 10.45 8.40 -3.03
C CYS A 66 10.23 9.46 -1.93
N ASP A 67 9.56 9.11 -0.84
CA ASP A 67 9.29 10.04 0.26
C ASP A 67 10.55 10.34 1.07
N ILE A 68 11.47 9.37 1.20
CA ILE A 68 12.75 9.53 1.89
C ILE A 68 13.61 10.56 1.14
N PHE A 69 13.69 10.47 -0.19
CA PHE A 69 14.42 11.45 -0.99
C PHE A 69 13.77 12.83 -0.97
N THR A 70 12.45 12.88 -0.99
CA THR A 70 11.69 14.14 -0.86
C THR A 70 11.97 14.81 0.49
N ALA A 71 11.97 14.04 1.58
CA ALA A 71 12.33 14.52 2.90
C ALA A 71 13.80 14.98 2.98
N GLN A 72 14.72 14.22 2.35
CA GLN A 72 16.13 14.58 2.27
C GLN A 72 16.32 15.96 1.61
N LEU A 73 15.60 16.20 0.51
CA LEU A 73 15.65 17.45 -0.26
C LEU A 73 15.07 18.62 0.54
N LEU A 74 13.95 18.41 1.22
CA LEU A 74 13.26 19.45 1.98
C LEU A 74 13.99 19.83 3.26
N PHE A 75 14.44 18.85 4.04
CA PHE A 75 15.04 19.06 5.36
C PHE A 75 16.57 19.13 5.34
N ARG A 76 17.22 18.85 4.19
CA ARG A 76 18.68 18.85 4.03
C ARG A 76 19.41 17.96 5.04
N ARG A 77 18.78 16.84 5.41
CA ARG A 77 19.35 15.81 6.32
C ARG A 77 19.89 14.63 5.52
N PRO A 78 20.91 13.91 6.02
CA PRO A 78 21.40 12.71 5.34
C PRO A 78 20.36 11.57 5.37
N TYR A 79 20.37 10.74 4.32
CA TYR A 79 19.49 9.58 4.12
C TYR A 79 19.28 8.72 5.38
N PHE A 80 20.38 8.35 6.06
CA PHE A 80 20.33 7.51 7.26
C PHE A 80 19.61 8.16 8.46
N GLU A 81 19.66 9.49 8.59
CA GLU A 81 18.98 10.22 9.67
C GLU A 81 17.47 10.22 9.44
N VAL A 82 17.03 10.37 8.18
CA VAL A 82 15.61 10.31 7.82
C VAL A 82 15.06 8.91 8.09
N ILE A 83 15.75 7.87 7.63
CA ILE A 83 15.31 6.48 7.78
C ILE A 83 15.24 6.03 9.22
N ALA A 84 16.14 6.49 10.08
CA ALA A 84 16.13 6.11 11.49
C ALA A 84 14.80 6.46 12.19
N HIS A 85 14.05 7.45 11.66
CA HIS A 85 12.79 7.92 12.24
C HIS A 85 11.54 7.33 11.58
N THR A 86 11.66 6.61 10.47
CA THR A 86 10.53 6.00 9.75
C THR A 86 9.95 4.71 10.35
N PRO A 87 10.69 3.86 11.11
CA PRO A 87 10.18 2.60 11.66
C PRO A 87 8.84 2.66 12.41
N PRO A 88 8.55 3.66 13.28
CA PRO A 88 7.25 3.70 13.98
C PRO A 88 6.08 3.85 13.01
N PHE A 89 6.24 4.60 11.91
CA PHE A 89 5.17 4.78 10.92
C PHE A 89 4.95 3.51 10.10
N ILE A 90 6.03 2.83 9.71
CA ILE A 90 5.95 1.54 9.01
C ILE A 90 5.21 0.52 9.89
N LEU A 91 5.52 0.46 11.18
CA LEU A 91 4.85 -0.46 12.11
C LEU A 91 3.34 -0.19 12.21
N ILE A 92 2.94 1.07 12.35
CA ILE A 92 1.52 1.46 12.42
C ILE A 92 0.79 1.03 11.15
N LEU A 93 1.35 1.32 9.99
CA LEU A 93 0.70 0.99 8.72
C LEU A 93 0.65 -0.53 8.48
N LEU A 94 1.66 -1.30 8.90
CA LEU A 94 1.62 -2.76 8.87
C LEU A 94 0.51 -3.31 9.78
N LEU A 95 0.31 -2.72 10.96
CA LEU A 95 -0.80 -3.09 11.85
C LEU A 95 -2.16 -2.78 11.21
N VAL A 96 -2.28 -1.64 10.53
CA VAL A 96 -3.51 -1.29 9.79
C VAL A 96 -3.75 -2.28 8.64
N THR A 97 -2.72 -2.65 7.88
CA THR A 97 -2.84 -3.67 6.83
C THR A 97 -3.32 -5.01 7.40
N ALA A 98 -2.73 -5.46 8.52
CA ALA A 98 -3.16 -6.68 9.19
C ALA A 98 -4.63 -6.59 9.66
N LEU A 99 -5.03 -5.45 10.23
CA LEU A 99 -6.39 -5.20 10.69
C LEU A 99 -7.39 -5.26 9.53
N LEU A 100 -7.09 -4.65 8.38
CA LEU A 100 -7.97 -4.67 7.20
C LEU A 100 -8.09 -6.04 6.55
N VAL A 101 -7.03 -6.85 6.61
CA VAL A 101 -7.08 -8.23 6.10
C VAL A 101 -7.98 -9.11 7.00
N ILE A 102 -8.00 -8.86 8.31
CA ILE A 102 -8.85 -9.61 9.26
C ILE A 102 -10.29 -9.08 9.28
N PHE A 103 -10.47 -7.76 9.20
CA PHE A 103 -11.75 -7.06 9.27
C PHE A 103 -11.96 -6.19 8.01
N PRO A 104 -12.28 -6.80 6.86
CA PRO A 104 -12.47 -6.07 5.60
C PRO A 104 -13.63 -5.07 5.65
N ASP A 105 -14.61 -5.30 6.53
CA ASP A 105 -15.76 -4.42 6.72
C ASP A 105 -15.36 -3.00 7.16
N ILE A 106 -14.19 -2.80 7.75
CA ILE A 106 -13.69 -1.47 8.11
C ILE A 106 -13.49 -0.62 6.85
N ALA A 107 -12.91 -1.21 5.78
CA ALA A 107 -12.72 -0.52 4.51
C ALA A 107 -14.05 -0.36 3.75
N LEU A 108 -14.97 -1.32 3.90
CA LEU A 108 -16.24 -1.34 3.18
C LEU A 108 -17.37 -0.60 3.90
N PHE A 109 -17.19 -0.22 5.17
CA PHE A 109 -18.22 0.43 5.98
C PHE A 109 -18.74 1.72 5.33
N LEU A 110 -17.83 2.62 4.96
CA LEU A 110 -18.20 3.88 4.32
C LEU A 110 -18.79 3.66 2.91
N PRO A 111 -18.18 2.88 2.01
CA PRO A 111 -18.79 2.54 0.72
C PRO A 111 -20.20 1.94 0.86
N ASN A 112 -20.36 0.97 1.76
CA ASN A 112 -21.62 0.27 1.97
C ASN A 112 -22.70 1.14 2.59
N THR A 113 -22.37 2.28 3.21
CA THR A 113 -23.34 3.21 3.80
C THR A 113 -23.59 4.43 2.92
N ALA A 114 -22.58 4.90 2.19
CA ALA A 114 -22.67 6.07 1.31
C ALA A 114 -23.28 5.75 -0.06
N PHE A 115 -23.06 4.54 -0.58
CA PHE A 115 -23.58 4.11 -1.88
C PHE A 115 -24.82 3.21 -1.77
N ILE A 116 -25.55 3.26 -0.65
CA ILE A 116 -26.90 2.69 -0.56
C ILE A 116 -27.85 3.58 -1.36
N ASN A 117 -27.98 3.29 -2.66
CA ASN A 117 -29.13 3.65 -3.46
C ASN A 117 -29.45 2.50 -4.42
#